data_AF-A0A9E4RIK4-F1
#
_entry.id   AF-A0A9E4RIK4-F1
#
_cell.length_a   1.000
_cell.length_b   1.000
_cell.length_c   1.000
_cell.angle_alpha   90.00
_cell.angle_beta   90.00
_cell.angle_gamma   90.00
#
_symmetry.space_group_name_H-M   'P 1'
#
loop_
_entity.id
_entity.type
_entity.pdbx_description
1 polymer ?
#
loop_
_entity_poly.entity_id
_entity_poly.type
_entity_poly.pdbx_seq_one_letter_code
_entity_poly.pdbx_strand_id
1 'polypeptide(L)' 'MMVDQLGKLERIDDLRSVWPNEAADFTPWLQQNIGLLSEALGLDIQLVEREVAVGDFSVDLIGEEPGTSRPVII' A
#
# COMPACT_ATOMS: atom_id res chain seq x y z
N MET A 1 21.88 31.56 8.79
CA MET A 1 20.91 30.49 9.07
C MET A 1 20.09 30.29 7.82
N MET A 2 20.04 29.08 7.29
CA MET A 2 19.03 28.74 6.27
C MET A 2 17.72 28.45 6.99
N VAL A 3 16.63 29.01 6.48
CA VAL A 3 15.27 28.72 6.95
C VAL A 3 14.70 27.71 5.97
N ASP A 4 14.29 26.54 6.46
CA ASP A 4 13.66 25.53 5.61
C ASP A 4 12.30 26.06 5.11
N GLN A 5 12.11 26.00 3.79
CA GLN A 5 10.89 26.49 3.17
C GLN A 5 9.81 25.41 3.25
N LEU A 6 8.75 25.68 4.03
CA LEU A 6 7.64 24.74 4.19
C LEU A 6 6.69 24.79 2.98
N GLY A 7 6.26 23.62 2.51
CA GLY A 7 5.28 23.44 1.44
C GLY A 7 3.83 23.34 1.95
N LYS A 8 2.88 23.22 1.02
CA LYS A 8 1.46 22.91 1.31
C LYS A 8 1.11 21.53 0.73
N LEU A 9 0.32 20.76 1.47
CA LEU A 9 -0.26 19.52 0.95
C LEU A 9 -1.39 19.87 -0.01
N GLU A 10 -1.36 19.26 -1.20
CA GLU A 10 -2.38 19.40 -2.21
C GLU A 10 -3.06 18.05 -2.47
N ARG A 11 -4.37 18.11 -2.71
CA ARG A 11 -5.14 16.93 -3.07
C ARG A 11 -4.87 16.59 -4.53
N ILE A 12 -4.63 15.31 -4.80
CA ILE A 12 -4.52 14.77 -6.15
C ILE A 12 -5.84 14.09 -6.50
N ASP A 13 -6.53 14.61 -7.51
CA ASP A 13 -7.81 14.05 -7.97
C ASP A 13 -7.60 12.93 -9.02
N ASP A 14 -6.54 13.01 -9.84
CA ASP A 14 -6.16 11.95 -10.79
C ASP A 14 -4.96 11.15 -10.28
N LEU A 15 -5.22 10.03 -9.60
CA LEU A 15 -4.17 9.15 -9.08
C LEU A 15 -3.30 8.52 -10.19
N ARG A 16 -3.83 8.37 -11.41
CA ARG A 16 -3.05 7.81 -12.53
C ARG A 16 -1.97 8.77 -13.04
N SER A 17 -2.07 10.05 -12.70
CA SER A 17 -0.98 11.01 -12.96
C SER A 17 0.25 10.75 -12.09
N VAL A 18 0.07 10.09 -10.93
CA VAL A 18 1.14 9.73 -9.98
C VAL A 18 1.59 8.29 -10.16
N TRP A 19 0.63 7.37 -10.35
CA TRP A 19 0.88 5.95 -10.60
C TRP A 19 0.26 5.53 -11.95
N PRO A 20 0.97 5.75 -13.07
CA PRO A 20 0.47 5.41 -14.40
C PRO A 20 0.19 3.91 -14.58
N ASN A 21 1.00 3.05 -13.98
CA ASN A 21 0.85 1.61 -14.00
C ASN A 21 0.65 1.11 -12.56
N GLU A 22 -0.51 0.52 -12.30
CA GLU A 22 -0.81 0.00 -10.97
C GLU A 22 0.25 -1.01 -10.50
N ALA A 23 0.48 -2.06 -11.28
CA ALA A 23 1.40 -3.13 -10.91
C ALA A 23 2.83 -2.61 -10.74
N ALA A 24 3.33 -1.72 -11.60
CA ALA A 24 4.71 -1.25 -11.55
C ALA A 24 4.94 -0.08 -10.58
N ASP A 25 3.91 0.74 -10.31
CA ASP A 25 4.06 2.00 -9.58
C ASP A 25 3.25 2.02 -8.28
N PHE A 26 1.95 1.71 -8.31
CA PHE A 26 1.09 1.79 -7.13
C PHE A 26 1.30 0.62 -6.17
N THR A 27 1.26 -0.61 -6.66
CA THR A 27 1.34 -1.82 -5.82
C THR A 27 2.65 -1.90 -5.01
N PRO A 28 3.85 -1.58 -5.55
CA PRO A 28 5.07 -1.53 -4.73
C PRO A 28 5.03 -0.38 -3.72
N TRP A 29 4.46 0.76 -4.09
CA TRP A 29 4.30 1.88 -3.17
C TRP A 29 3.37 1.51 -2.01
N LEU A 30 2.23 0.89 -2.30
CA LEU A 30 1.26 0.47 -1.29
C LEU A 30 1.88 -0.54 -0.33
N GLN A 31 2.64 -1.51 -0.82
CA GLN A 31 3.37 -2.49 0.02
C GLN A 31 4.30 -1.79 1.02
N GLN A 32 5.11 -0.82 0.53
CA GLN A 32 6.05 -0.06 1.38
C GLN A 32 5.34 0.86 2.38
N ASN A 33 4.08 1.23 2.09
CA ASN A 33 3.28 2.17 2.87
C ASN A 33 2.04 1.50 3.47
N ILE A 34 2.08 0.18 3.71
CA ILE A 34 0.91 -0.58 4.16
C ILE A 34 0.31 -0.02 5.46
N GLY A 35 1.14 0.59 6.32
CA GLY A 35 0.69 1.28 7.53
C GLY A 35 -0.37 2.36 7.27
N LEU A 36 -0.33 3.04 6.12
CA LEU A 36 -1.35 4.03 5.74
C LEU A 36 -2.71 3.36 5.47
N LEU A 37 -2.70 2.19 4.82
CA LEU A 37 -3.91 1.41 4.57
C LEU A 37 -4.45 0.83 5.89
N SER A 38 -3.56 0.29 6.72
CA SER A 38 -3.86 -0.19 8.07
C SER A 38 -4.57 0.87 8.91
N GLU A 39 -4.03 2.09 8.96
CA GLU A 39 -4.64 3.22 9.68
C GLU A 39 -6.00 3.62 9.09
N ALA A 40 -6.10 3.70 7.76
CA ALA A 40 -7.34 4.08 7.09
C ALA A 40 -8.49 3.08 7.32
N LEU A 41 -8.18 1.79 7.41
CA LEU A 41 -9.16 0.71 7.62
C LEU A 41 -9.35 0.32 9.09
N GLY A 42 -8.46 0.76 9.98
CA GLY A 42 -8.43 0.33 11.38
C GLY A 42 -8.05 -1.15 11.54
N LEU A 43 -7.21 -1.67 10.64
CA LEU A 43 -6.70 -3.05 10.63
C LEU A 43 -5.20 -3.04 10.89
N ASP A 44 -4.67 -4.02 11.61
CA ASP A 44 -3.22 -4.23 11.69
C ASP A 44 -2.83 -5.24 10.60
N ILE A 45 -2.15 -4.77 9.55
CA ILE A 45 -1.73 -5.59 8.40
C ILE A 45 -0.19 -5.69 8.44
N GLN A 46 0.34 -6.91 8.51
CA GLN A 46 1.78 -7.19 8.55
C GLN A 46 2.19 -8.28 7.54
N LEU A 47 3.50 -8.49 7.42
CA LEU A 47 4.15 -9.46 6.52
C LEU A 47 3.61 -9.41 5.08
N VAL A 48 3.53 -8.21 4.50
CA VAL A 48 2.96 -8.06 3.16
C VAL A 48 3.92 -8.57 2.09
N GLU A 49 3.50 -9.61 1.39
CA GLU A 49 4.14 -10.16 0.20
C GLU A 49 3.42 -9.71 -1.07
N ARG A 50 4.14 -9.70 -2.18
CA ARG A 50 3.66 -9.26 -3.49
C ARG A 50 3.71 -10.42 -4.48
N GLU A 51 2.77 -10.45 -5.43
CA GLU A 51 2.74 -11.41 -6.54
C GLU A 51 2.73 -12.87 -6.05
N VAL A 52 1.85 -13.14 -5.08
CA VAL A 52 1.72 -14.49 -4.52
C VAL A 52 0.76 -15.30 -5.38
N ALA A 53 1.27 -16.43 -5.90
CA ALA A 53 0.48 -17.39 -6.64
C ALA A 53 -0.46 -18.15 -5.68
N VAL A 54 -1.76 -18.06 -5.91
CA VAL A 54 -2.82 -18.74 -5.15
C VAL A 54 -3.61 -19.63 -6.11
N GLY A 55 -3.15 -20.87 -6.28
CA GLY A 55 -3.72 -21.80 -7.25
C GLY A 55 -3.53 -21.30 -8.68
N ASP A 56 -4.64 -21.10 -9.40
CA ASP A 56 -4.65 -20.61 -10.78
C ASP A 56 -4.64 -19.06 -10.87
N PHE A 57 -4.63 -18.35 -9.74
CA PHE A 57 -4.70 -16.89 -9.68
C PHE A 57 -3.42 -16.31 -9.07
N SER A 58 -3.16 -15.04 -9.38
CA SER A 58 -2.10 -14.24 -8.75
C SER A 58 -2.76 -13.11 -7.97
N VAL A 59 -2.40 -12.98 -6.70
CA VAL A 59 -2.83 -11.86 -5.85
C VAL A 59 -1.78 -10.76 -5.93
N ASP A 60 -2.22 -9.51 -5.98
CA ASP A 60 -1.32 -8.35 -6.04
C ASP A 60 -0.55 -8.20 -4.72
N LEU A 61 -1.24 -8.19 -3.58
CA LEU A 61 -0.64 -8.21 -2.25
C LEU A 61 -1.39 -9.14 -1.29
N ILE A 62 -0.63 -9.85 -0.45
CA ILE A 62 -1.16 -10.61 0.66
C ILE A 62 -0.44 -10.21 1.94
N GLY A 63 -1.20 -9.95 3.00
CA GLY A 63 -0.68 -9.73 4.35
C GLY A 63 -1.42 -10.60 5.37
N GLU A 64 -1.10 -10.40 6.64
CA GLU A 64 -1.73 -11.09 7.75
C GLU A 64 -2.14 -10.11 8.86
N GLU A 65 -3.21 -10.45 9.58
CA GLU A 65 -3.59 -9.77 10.82
C GLU A 65 -2.84 -10.40 12.01
N PRO A 66 -1.93 -9.67 12.69
CA PRO A 66 -1.10 -10.21 13.76
C PRO A 66 -1.89 -10.83 14.89
N GLY A 67 -1.38 -11.96 15.40
CA GLY A 67 -2.05 -12.69 16.49
C GLY A 67 -3.30 -13.43 16.04
N THR A 68 -3.62 -13.43 14.75
CA THR A 68 -4.68 -14.24 14.16
C THR A 68 -4.12 -15.14 13.05
N SER A 69 -4.95 -16.03 12.51
CA SER A 69 -4.64 -16.79 11.29
C SER A 69 -5.43 -16.27 10.08
N ARG A 70 -5.79 -14.97 10.08
CA ARG A 70 -6.59 -14.38 9.03
C ARG A 70 -5.68 -13.74 7.97
N PRO A 71 -5.68 -14.25 6.74
CA PRO A 71 -5.02 -13.57 5.64
C PRO A 71 -5.81 -12.32 5.24
N VAL A 72 -5.09 -11.27 4.89
CA VAL A 72 -5.63 -10.03 4.30
C VAL A 72 -5.22 -10.02 2.83
N ILE A 73 -6.20 -10.07 1.94
CA ILE A 73 -6.00 -10.00 0.49
C ILE A 73 -6.29 -8.57 0.05
N ILE A 74 -5.35 -7.96 -0.66
CA ILE A 74 -5.41 -6.57 -1.12
C ILE A 74 -5.30 -6.56 -2.65
#